data_AF-A0A819PN78-F1
#
_entry.id   AF-A0A819PN78-F1
#
_cell.length_a   1.000
_cell.length_b   1.000
_cell.length_c   1.000
_cell.angle_alpha   90.00
_cell.angle_beta   90.00
_cell.angle_gamma   90.00
#
_symmetry.space_group_name_H-M   'P 1'
#
loop_
_entity.id
_entity.type
_entity.pdbx_description
1 polymer ?
#
loop_
_entity_poly.entity_id
_entity_poly.type
_entity_poly.pdbx_seq_one_letter_code
_entity_poly.pdbx_strand_id
1 'polypeptide(L)'
;MATITPSDRGKCFACNKEKLIYSCEGCSKKFCLKDLTEHRQQLSKQFEEIENDRNELHQTIVEQKQDLKKFSLIQQVDKWEEDSIQKIKQTAEECRQILIEHKNKHFIEIEKNLSQLTEQLKEIRQENEFNEIDLEQMKTTLATLAEELVQPPDIKIEQDSTSFINKISIFVSSGKCDNGI
;
A
#
# COMPACT_ATOMS: atom_id res chain seq x y z
N MET A 1 -40.16 39.18 3.96
CA MET A 1 -40.79 40.34 4.64
C MET A 1 -42.06 39.86 5.30
N ALA A 2 -42.28 40.12 6.59
CA ALA A 2 -43.50 39.67 7.26
C ALA A 2 -44.61 40.70 7.05
N THR A 3 -45.62 40.31 6.28
CA THR A 3 -46.86 41.05 6.08
C THR A 3 -47.66 41.06 7.39
N ILE A 4 -48.00 42.25 7.87
CA ILE A 4 -48.77 42.46 9.10
C ILE A 4 -50.24 42.60 8.70
N THR A 5 -51.05 41.56 8.94
CA THR A 5 -52.50 41.67 8.95
C THR A 5 -52.98 41.63 10.40
N PRO A 6 -53.44 42.74 10.99
CA PRO A 6 -53.98 42.75 12.33
C PRO A 6 -55.48 42.43 12.28
N SER A 7 -55.87 41.17 12.47
CA SER A 7 -57.22 40.83 12.94
C SER A 7 -57.25 39.35 13.33
N ASP A 8 -57.12 39.10 14.63
CA ASP A 8 -57.87 38.10 15.40
C ASP A 8 -57.15 37.88 16.73
N ARG A 9 -57.84 38.10 17.85
CA ARG A 9 -57.36 37.57 19.13
C ARG A 9 -57.48 36.05 19.07
N GLY A 10 -56.44 35.36 19.50
CA GLY A 10 -56.44 33.91 19.52
C GLY A 10 -55.38 33.36 20.46
N LYS A 11 -55.36 32.04 20.63
CA LYS A 11 -54.40 31.37 21.50
C LYS A 11 -53.02 31.30 20.82
N CYS A 12 -51.99 31.75 21.54
CA CYS A 12 -50.60 31.58 21.11
C CYS A 12 -50.19 30.10 21.20
N PHE A 13 -49.51 29.58 20.17
CA PHE A 13 -48.99 28.21 20.15
C PHE A 13 -47.99 27.93 21.30
N ALA A 14 -47.13 28.89 21.65
CA ALA A 14 -46.07 28.67 22.64
C ALA A 14 -46.55 28.81 24.09
N CYS A 15 -47.27 29.88 24.43
CA CYS A 15 -47.69 30.16 25.81
C CYS A 15 -49.16 29.86 26.12
N ASN A 16 -49.96 29.44 25.13
CA ASN A 16 -51.39 29.11 25.23
C ASN A 16 -52.31 30.24 25.77
N LYS A 17 -51.79 31.48 25.85
CA LYS A 17 -52.55 32.66 26.29
C LYS A 17 -53.27 33.29 25.10
N GLU A 18 -54.48 33.79 25.35
CA GLU A 18 -55.28 34.51 24.36
C GLU A 18 -54.79 35.95 24.22
N LYS A 19 -54.25 36.29 23.06
CA LYS A 19 -53.59 37.56 22.76
C LYS A 19 -53.74 37.91 21.29
N LEU A 20 -53.24 39.07 20.89
CA LEU A 20 -53.00 39.35 19.47
C LEU A 20 -51.96 38.36 18.94
N ILE A 21 -52.34 37.64 17.88
CA ILE A 21 -51.56 36.56 17.28
C ILE A 21 -51.09 36.94 15.88
N TYR A 22 -49.92 36.41 15.52
CA TYR A 22 -49.25 36.59 14.24
C TYR A 22 -48.89 35.23 13.67
N SER A 23 -49.09 35.05 12.38
CA SER A 23 -48.81 33.81 11.66
C SER A 23 -47.33 33.74 11.25
N CYS A 24 -46.67 32.62 11.51
CA CYS A 24 -45.41 32.29 10.87
C CYS A 24 -45.70 31.38 9.67
N GLU A 25 -45.44 31.84 8.45
CA GLU A 25 -45.69 31.05 7.23
C GLU A 25 -44.81 29.79 7.17
N GLY A 26 -43.55 29.89 7.62
CA GLY A 26 -42.60 28.78 7.54
C GLY A 26 -42.98 27.54 8.36
N CYS A 27 -43.55 27.73 9.56
CA CYS A 27 -44.01 26.61 10.39
C CYS A 27 -45.54 26.53 10.54
N SER A 28 -46.29 27.40 9.85
CA SER A 28 -47.75 27.51 9.88
C SER A 28 -48.38 27.67 11.28
N LYS A 29 -47.58 28.12 12.27
CA LYS A 29 -48.02 28.33 13.66
C LYS A 29 -48.33 29.80 13.95
N LYS A 30 -49.22 30.05 14.90
CA LYS A 30 -49.62 31.39 15.34
C LYS A 30 -49.03 31.71 16.71
N PHE A 31 -48.36 32.85 16.84
CA PHE A 31 -47.64 33.27 18.04
C PHE A 31 -48.08 34.65 18.52
N CYS A 32 -47.98 34.93 19.81
CA CYS A 32 -48.00 36.31 20.28
C CYS A 32 -46.67 37.01 19.94
N LEU A 33 -46.64 38.35 19.92
CA LEU A 33 -45.45 39.11 19.48
C LEU A 33 -44.16 38.69 20.21
N LYS A 34 -44.23 38.44 21.52
CA LYS A 34 -43.06 38.01 22.32
C LYS A 34 -42.53 36.66 21.84
N ASP A 35 -43.40 35.65 21.79
CA ASP A 35 -43.01 34.29 21.44
C ASP A 35 -42.63 34.17 19.94
N LEU A 36 -43.16 35.04 19.08
CA LEU A 36 -42.72 35.15 17.69
C LEU A 36 -41.27 35.66 17.60
N THR A 37 -40.91 36.65 18.42
CA THR A 37 -39.52 37.15 18.48
C THR A 37 -38.57 36.08 19.01
N GLU A 38 -38.96 35.35 20.06
CA GLU A 38 -38.18 34.22 20.57
C GLU A 38 -38.02 33.11 19.50
N HIS A 39 -39.09 32.78 18.78
CA HIS A 39 -39.05 31.83 17.66
C HIS A 39 -38.05 32.27 16.57
N ARG A 40 -38.05 33.55 16.19
CA ARG A 40 -37.09 34.09 15.22
C ARG A 40 -35.65 34.08 15.74
N GLN A 41 -35.44 34.38 17.02
CA GLN A 41 -34.12 34.27 17.64
C GLN A 41 -33.61 32.83 17.62
N GLN A 42 -34.47 31.84 17.86
CA GLN A 42 -34.11 30.43 17.75
C GLN A 42 -33.72 30.06 16.30
N LEU A 43 -34.44 30.56 15.30
CA LEU A 43 -34.07 30.35 13.88
C LEU A 43 -32.73 31.00 13.53
N SER A 44 -32.44 32.20 14.05
CA SER A 44 -31.14 32.85 13.88
C SER A 44 -30.01 31.99 14.44
N LYS A 45 -30.19 31.42 15.64
CA LYS A 45 -29.20 30.52 16.25
C LYS A 45 -28.97 29.27 15.40
N GLN A 46 -30.03 28.63 14.90
CA GLN A 46 -29.90 27.47 14.02
C GLN A 46 -29.16 27.82 12.72
N PHE A 47 -29.37 29.03 12.19
CA PHE A 47 -28.65 29.48 11.00
C PHE A 47 -27.16 29.70 11.29
N GLU A 48 -26.81 30.32 12.42
CA GLU A 48 -25.42 30.47 12.87
C GLU A 48 -24.74 29.11 13.08
N GLU A 49 -25.46 28.11 13.62
CA GLU A 49 -24.97 26.73 13.72
C GLU A 49 -24.63 26.14 12.35
N ILE A 50 -25.51 26.30 11.35
CA ILE A 50 -25.26 25.85 9.97
C ILE A 50 -24.04 26.56 9.37
N GLU A 51 -23.85 27.86 9.64
CA GLU A 51 -22.68 28.60 9.16
C GLU A 51 -21.38 28.07 9.79
N ASN A 52 -21.42 27.73 11.07
CA ASN A 52 -20.29 27.13 11.77
C ASN A 52 -19.97 25.73 11.23
N ASP A 53 -20.97 24.86 11.07
CA ASP A 53 -20.80 23.52 10.49
C ASP A 53 -20.17 23.59 9.09
N ARG A 54 -20.62 24.55 8.26
CA ARG A 54 -20.04 24.81 6.94
C ARG A 54 -18.57 25.20 7.03
N ASN A 55 -18.21 26.07 7.98
CA ASN A 55 -16.84 26.52 8.18
C ASN A 55 -15.93 25.37 8.62
N GLU A 56 -16.39 24.53 9.56
CA GLU A 56 -15.67 23.34 10.01
C GLU A 56 -15.45 22.35 8.87
N LEU A 57 -16.47 22.10 8.05
CA LEU A 57 -16.35 21.24 6.88
C LEU A 57 -15.35 21.80 5.87
N HIS A 58 -15.42 23.10 5.57
CA HIS A 58 -14.48 23.75 4.67
C HIS A 58 -13.03 23.66 5.18
N GLN A 59 -12.83 23.89 6.48
CA GLN A 59 -11.52 23.75 7.12
C GLN A 59 -10.99 22.31 7.01
N THR A 60 -11.84 21.32 7.27
CA THR A 60 -11.50 19.90 7.09
C THR A 60 -11.07 19.58 5.66
N ILE A 61 -11.76 20.14 4.66
CA ILE A 61 -11.39 19.97 3.24
C ILE A 61 -10.01 20.59 2.95
N VAL A 62 -9.74 21.78 3.48
CA VAL A 62 -8.44 22.45 3.31
C VAL A 62 -7.31 21.61 3.91
N GLU A 63 -7.50 21.10 5.13
CA GLU A 63 -6.52 20.25 5.82
C GLU A 63 -6.27 18.94 5.07
N GLN A 64 -7.33 18.27 4.60
CA GLN A 64 -7.17 17.04 3.80
C GLN A 64 -6.47 17.29 2.46
N LYS A 65 -6.67 18.45 1.83
CA LYS A 65 -5.96 18.82 0.59
C LYS A 65 -4.48 19.08 0.80
N GLN A 66 -4.06 19.52 1.99
CA GLN A 66 -2.65 19.78 2.29
C GLN A 66 -1.81 18.50 2.31
N ASP A 67 -2.41 17.36 2.66
CA ASP A 67 -1.70 16.09 2.75
C ASP A 67 -2.51 14.93 2.14
N LEU A 68 -2.59 14.94 0.81
CA LEU A 68 -3.22 13.85 0.06
C LEU A 68 -2.55 12.49 0.32
N LYS A 69 -1.30 12.46 0.78
CA LYS A 69 -0.60 11.20 1.08
C LYS A 69 -1.17 10.48 2.32
N LYS A 70 -1.86 11.20 3.21
CA LYS A 70 -2.63 10.58 4.31
C LYS A 70 -3.90 9.89 3.84
N PHE A 71 -4.29 10.07 2.58
CA PHE A 71 -5.45 9.40 2.06
C PHE A 71 -5.23 7.87 2.12
N SER A 72 -6.13 7.16 2.80
CA SER A 72 -5.96 5.74 3.11
C SER A 72 -5.72 4.87 1.86
N LEU A 73 -6.27 5.22 0.70
CA LEU A 73 -6.02 4.49 -0.54
C LEU A 73 -4.58 4.66 -1.04
N ILE A 74 -3.96 5.82 -0.85
CA ILE A 74 -2.54 6.03 -1.20
C ILE A 74 -1.65 5.18 -0.30
N GLN A 75 -1.92 5.16 1.01
CA GLN A 75 -1.19 4.30 1.95
C GLN A 75 -1.30 2.81 1.61
N GLN A 76 -2.42 2.36 1.04
CA GLN A 76 -2.55 0.98 0.56
C GLN A 76 -1.69 0.70 -0.67
N VAL A 77 -1.53 1.68 -1.57
CA VAL A 77 -0.61 1.58 -2.71
C VAL A 77 0.84 1.53 -2.22
N ASP A 78 1.21 2.44 -1.32
CA ASP A 78 2.56 2.52 -0.75
C ASP A 78 2.93 1.21 -0.03
N LYS A 79 2.00 0.67 0.77
CA LYS A 79 2.20 -0.60 1.45
C LYS A 79 2.38 -1.76 0.47
N TRP A 80 1.53 -1.84 -0.56
CA TRP A 80 1.65 -2.87 -1.58
C TRP A 80 2.99 -2.79 -2.32
N GLU A 81 3.47 -1.58 -2.61
CA GLU A 81 4.78 -1.35 -3.23
C GLU A 81 5.91 -1.85 -2.33
N GLU A 82 5.91 -1.46 -1.06
CA GLU A 82 6.93 -1.86 -0.08
C GLU A 82 6.96 -3.38 0.12
N ASP A 83 5.79 -4.00 0.35
CA ASP A 83 5.66 -5.45 0.53
C ASP A 83 6.16 -6.20 -0.73
N SER A 84 5.86 -5.69 -1.92
CA SER A 84 6.29 -6.28 -3.19
C SER A 84 7.82 -6.21 -3.38
N ILE A 85 8.42 -5.06 -3.06
CA ILE A 85 9.89 -4.88 -3.14
C ILE A 85 10.58 -5.80 -2.13
N GLN A 86 10.07 -5.89 -0.91
CA GLN A 86 10.64 -6.77 0.12
C GLN A 86 10.60 -8.23 -0.34
N LYS A 87 9.47 -8.68 -0.91
CA LYS A 87 9.35 -10.03 -1.44
C LYS A 87 10.37 -10.34 -2.54
N ILE A 88 10.58 -9.40 -3.47
CA ILE A 88 11.61 -9.54 -4.53
C ILE A 88 13.01 -9.65 -3.92
N LYS A 89 13.34 -8.78 -2.96
CA LYS A 89 14.65 -8.77 -2.32
C LYS A 89 14.92 -10.05 -1.56
N GLN A 90 13.94 -10.55 -0.81
CA GLN A 90 14.05 -11.78 -0.04
C GLN A 90 14.31 -12.97 -0.97
N THR A 91 13.48 -13.17 -1.99
CA THR A 91 13.66 -14.29 -2.92
C THR A 91 14.99 -14.21 -3.67
N ALA A 92 15.41 -13.01 -4.08
CA ALA A 92 16.73 -12.83 -4.71
C ALA A 92 17.87 -13.24 -3.76
N GLU A 93 17.75 -12.94 -2.47
CA GLU A 93 18.74 -13.31 -1.46
C GLU A 93 18.77 -14.81 -1.20
N GLU A 94 17.60 -15.44 -1.09
CA GLU A 94 17.48 -16.90 -0.99
C GLU A 94 18.15 -17.60 -2.18
N CYS A 95 17.90 -17.13 -3.41
CA CYS A 95 18.57 -17.66 -4.60
C CYS A 95 20.08 -17.47 -4.56
N ARG A 96 20.58 -16.29 -4.16
CA ARG A 96 22.04 -16.06 -4.02
C ARG A 96 22.65 -17.01 -3.00
N GLN A 97 21.97 -17.24 -1.88
CA GLN A 97 22.48 -18.10 -0.83
C GLN A 97 22.59 -19.56 -1.29
N ILE A 98 21.59 -20.06 -2.02
CA ILE A 98 21.63 -21.39 -2.64
C ILE A 98 22.82 -21.51 -3.61
N LEU A 99 23.04 -20.49 -4.45
CA LEU A 99 24.16 -20.47 -5.39
C LEU A 99 25.52 -20.47 -4.68
N ILE A 100 25.66 -19.65 -3.62
CA ILE A 100 26.89 -19.58 -2.82
C ILE A 100 27.16 -20.92 -2.14
N GLU A 101 26.16 -21.52 -1.51
CA GLU A 101 26.30 -22.82 -0.84
C GLU A 101 26.69 -23.93 -1.81
N HIS A 102 26.04 -23.99 -2.97
CA HIS A 102 26.39 -24.97 -3.98
C HIS A 102 27.82 -24.75 -4.51
N LYS A 103 28.20 -23.49 -4.79
CA LYS A 103 29.54 -23.14 -5.24
C LYS A 103 30.61 -23.50 -4.22
N ASN A 104 30.34 -23.29 -2.93
CA ASN A 104 31.25 -23.69 -1.85
C ASN A 104 31.40 -25.21 -1.77
N LYS A 105 30.32 -25.97 -1.90
CA LYS A 105 30.39 -27.45 -1.96
C LYS A 105 31.24 -27.92 -3.14
N HIS A 106 31.03 -27.31 -4.30
CA HIS A 106 31.80 -27.62 -5.50
C HIS A 106 33.29 -27.29 -5.33
N PHE A 107 33.64 -26.17 -4.68
CA PHE A 107 35.04 -25.87 -4.35
C PHE A 107 35.67 -26.92 -3.42
N ILE A 108 34.94 -27.39 -2.41
CA ILE A 108 35.42 -28.47 -1.52
C ILE A 108 35.69 -29.76 -2.32
N GLU A 109 34.86 -30.06 -3.32
CA GLU A 109 35.05 -31.23 -4.18
C GLU A 109 36.28 -31.09 -5.09
N ILE A 110 36.47 -29.91 -5.70
CA ILE A 110 37.68 -29.60 -6.48
C ILE A 110 38.93 -29.72 -5.60
N GLU A 111 38.94 -29.16 -4.39
CA GLU A 111 40.07 -29.25 -3.46
C GLU A 111 40.41 -30.71 -3.10
N LYS A 112 39.38 -31.54 -2.91
CA LYS A 112 39.55 -32.98 -2.68
C LYS A 112 40.17 -33.67 -3.88
N ASN A 113 39.69 -33.38 -5.09
CA ASN A 113 40.22 -33.97 -6.33
C ASN A 113 41.67 -33.54 -6.59
N LEU A 114 42.01 -32.26 -6.35
CA LEU A 114 43.38 -31.75 -6.41
C LEU A 114 44.30 -32.43 -5.38
N SER A 115 43.80 -32.69 -4.18
CA SER A 115 44.55 -33.41 -3.15
C SER A 115 44.82 -34.86 -3.57
N GLN A 116 43.83 -35.53 -4.18
CA GLN A 116 44.01 -36.87 -4.73
C GLN A 116 45.03 -36.90 -5.87
N LEU A 117 44.95 -35.95 -6.81
CA LEU A 117 45.93 -35.80 -7.89
C LEU A 117 47.34 -35.55 -7.33
N THR A 118 47.46 -34.80 -6.24
CA THR A 118 48.74 -34.55 -5.55
C THR A 118 49.33 -35.83 -4.97
N GLU A 119 48.53 -36.70 -4.36
CA GLU A 119 49.03 -37.99 -3.86
C GLU A 119 49.43 -38.92 -5.00
N GLN A 120 48.64 -39.01 -6.08
CA GLN A 120 49.02 -39.78 -7.28
C GLN A 120 50.35 -39.30 -7.88
N LEU A 121 50.57 -37.97 -7.95
CA LEU A 121 51.82 -37.38 -8.41
C LEU A 121 53.01 -37.76 -7.52
N LYS A 122 52.80 -37.90 -6.20
CA LYS A 122 53.85 -38.32 -5.27
C LYS A 122 54.18 -39.80 -5.43
N GLU A 123 53.18 -40.67 -5.51
CA GLU A 123 53.34 -42.13 -5.67
C GLU A 123 54.13 -42.45 -6.94
N ILE A 124 53.65 -41.92 -8.08
CA ILE A 124 54.30 -42.14 -9.38
C ILE A 124 55.73 -41.57 -9.42
N ARG A 125 55.99 -40.46 -8.72
CA ARG A 125 57.35 -39.91 -8.61
C ARG A 125 58.25 -40.78 -7.72
N GLN A 126 57.72 -41.41 -6.68
CA GLN A 126 58.48 -42.30 -5.80
C GLN A 126 58.83 -43.62 -6.51
N GLU A 127 57.87 -44.19 -7.23
CA GLU A 127 58.06 -45.39 -8.03
C GLU A 127 58.92 -45.12 -9.28
N ASN A 128 58.94 -43.86 -9.73
CA ASN A 128 59.66 -43.39 -10.92
C ASN A 128 59.24 -44.13 -12.20
N GLU A 129 58.01 -44.64 -12.20
CA GLU A 129 57.36 -45.37 -13.28
C GLU A 129 56.19 -44.52 -13.81
N PHE A 130 56.49 -43.64 -14.76
CA PHE A 130 55.48 -42.91 -15.53
C PHE A 130 55.76 -43.00 -17.02
N ASN A 131 54.69 -42.99 -17.82
CA ASN A 131 54.74 -42.90 -19.26
C ASN A 131 53.93 -41.69 -19.77
N GLU A 132 53.90 -41.52 -21.08
CA GLU A 132 53.20 -40.41 -21.74
C GLU A 132 51.68 -40.43 -21.48
N ILE A 133 51.09 -41.61 -21.28
CA ILE A 133 49.66 -41.77 -21.00
C ILE A 133 49.34 -41.22 -19.60
N ASP A 134 50.15 -41.57 -18.60
CA ASP A 134 49.96 -41.08 -17.23
C ASP A 134 50.05 -39.56 -17.16
N LEU A 135 51.06 -38.99 -17.83
CA LEU A 135 51.26 -37.54 -17.90
C LEU A 135 50.11 -36.83 -18.60
N GLU A 136 49.58 -37.40 -19.69
CA GLU A 136 48.47 -36.80 -20.44
C GLU A 136 47.16 -36.89 -19.65
N GLN A 137 46.93 -38.00 -18.93
CA GLN A 137 45.76 -38.15 -18.07
C GLN A 137 45.77 -37.14 -16.92
N MET A 138 46.93 -36.92 -16.29
CA MET A 138 47.09 -35.92 -15.23
C MET A 138 46.87 -34.49 -15.73
N LYS A 139 47.43 -34.14 -16.90
CA LYS A 139 47.18 -32.83 -17.53
C LYS A 139 45.71 -32.62 -17.85
N THR A 140 45.06 -33.63 -18.41
CA THR A 140 43.64 -33.59 -18.76
C THR A 140 42.80 -33.37 -17.50
N THR A 141 43.09 -34.13 -16.44
CA THR A 141 42.40 -34.00 -15.14
C THR A 141 42.55 -32.59 -14.57
N LEU A 142 43.77 -32.03 -14.60
CA LEU A 142 44.03 -30.69 -14.12
C LEU A 142 43.29 -29.62 -14.95
N ALA A 143 43.22 -29.79 -16.27
CA ALA A 143 42.49 -28.90 -17.17
C ALA A 143 40.98 -28.95 -16.89
N THR A 144 40.40 -30.14 -16.72
CA THR A 144 38.98 -30.32 -16.36
C THR A 144 38.66 -29.63 -15.04
N LEU A 145 39.47 -29.84 -14.00
CA LEU A 145 39.26 -29.18 -12.70
C LEU A 145 39.34 -27.65 -12.79
N ALA A 146 40.20 -27.12 -13.67
CA ALA A 146 40.31 -25.68 -13.91
C ALA A 146 39.08 -25.11 -14.64
N GLU A 147 38.50 -25.86 -15.57
CA GLU A 147 37.25 -25.49 -16.25
C GLU A 147 36.06 -25.50 -15.28
N GLU A 148 35.93 -26.58 -14.50
CA GLU A 148 34.88 -26.74 -13.48
C GLU A 148 34.92 -25.62 -12.42
N LEU A 149 36.13 -25.14 -12.06
CA LEU A 149 36.29 -24.02 -11.12
C LEU A 149 35.59 -22.73 -11.61
N VAL A 150 35.56 -22.52 -12.93
CA VAL A 150 34.98 -21.31 -13.55
C VAL A 150 33.47 -21.49 -13.75
N GLN A 151 33.04 -22.65 -14.24
CA GLN A 151 31.63 -22.97 -14.44
C GLN A 151 31.30 -24.38 -13.96
N PRO A 152 30.57 -24.53 -12.83
CA PRO A 152 29.99 -25.81 -12.47
C PRO A 152 28.87 -26.19 -13.45
N PRO A 153 28.83 -27.42 -13.97
CA PRO A 153 27.88 -27.85 -15.01
C PRO A 153 26.42 -27.98 -14.53
N ASP A 154 26.19 -28.01 -13.21
CA ASP A 154 24.95 -28.54 -12.63
C ASP A 154 23.92 -27.48 -12.19
N ILE A 155 24.18 -26.19 -12.40
CA ILE A 155 23.24 -25.12 -12.03
C ILE A 155 22.65 -24.45 -13.26
N LYS A 156 21.33 -24.26 -13.24
CA LYS A 156 20.60 -23.40 -14.17
C LYS A 156 19.69 -22.45 -13.41
N ILE A 157 19.56 -21.24 -13.95
CA ILE A 157 18.57 -20.26 -13.48
C ILE A 157 17.40 -20.33 -14.45
N GLU A 158 16.22 -20.64 -13.95
CA GLU A 158 14.97 -20.65 -14.71
C GLU A 158 14.00 -19.62 -14.13
N GLN A 159 13.12 -19.10 -14.98
CA GLN A 159 12.10 -18.13 -14.58
C GLN A 159 10.73 -18.78 -14.62
N ASP A 160 10.02 -18.74 -13.49
CA ASP A 160 8.65 -19.22 -13.42
C ASP A 160 7.70 -18.32 -14.24
N SER A 161 6.78 -18.95 -14.95
CA SER A 161 5.77 -18.25 -15.77
C SER A 161 4.60 -17.69 -14.96
N THR A 162 4.55 -17.94 -13.66
CA THR A 162 3.44 -17.52 -12.79
C THR A 162 3.67 -16.13 -12.21
N SER A 163 2.59 -15.41 -11.88
CA SER A 163 2.70 -14.05 -11.33
C SER A 163 3.25 -14.09 -9.90
N PHE A 164 4.51 -13.67 -9.75
CA PHE A 164 5.17 -13.59 -8.46
C PHE A 164 4.65 -12.43 -7.58
N ILE A 165 4.33 -11.29 -8.21
CA ILE A 165 3.74 -10.10 -7.57
C ILE A 165 2.32 -9.90 -8.13
N ASN A 166 1.35 -9.80 -7.22
CA ASN A 166 -0.05 -9.55 -7.58
C ASN A 166 -0.24 -8.08 -7.92
N LYS A 167 -0.72 -7.77 -9.12
CA LYS A 167 -1.00 -6.38 -9.55
C LYS A 167 -2.21 -5.81 -8.81
N ILE A 168 -2.09 -4.60 -8.25
CA ILE A 168 -3.23 -3.81 -7.77
C ILE A 168 -3.86 -2.98 -8.90
N SER A 169 -5.16 -2.74 -8.81
CA SER A 169 -5.92 -1.94 -9.79
C SER A 169 -6.90 -1.02 -9.06
N ILE A 170 -7.05 0.21 -9.56
CA ILE A 170 -7.96 1.21 -9.00
C ILE A 170 -9.20 1.25 -9.89
N PHE A 171 -10.38 1.13 -9.27
CA PHE A 171 -11.67 1.27 -9.95
C PHE A 171 -12.34 2.54 -9.46
N VAL A 172 -12.57 3.49 -10.37
CA VAL A 172 -13.28 4.74 -10.07
C VAL A 172 -14.68 4.64 -10.63
N SER A 173 -15.68 4.45 -9.77
CA SER A 173 -17.08 4.57 -10.16
C SER A 173 -17.45 6.06 -10.18
N SER A 174 -17.76 6.59 -11.36
CA SER A 174 -18.29 7.95 -11.48
C SER A 174 -19.71 7.98 -10.88
N GLY A 175 -19.86 8.52 -9.67
CA GLY A 175 -21.17 8.80 -9.09
C GLY A 175 -21.88 9.88 -9.90
N LYS A 176 -23.04 9.56 -10.46
CA LYS A 176 -23.95 10.54 -11.06
C LYS A 176 -24.45 11.47 -9.96
N CYS A 177 -24.13 12.76 -10.05
CA CYS A 177 -24.97 13.81 -9.45
C CYS A 177 -26.03 14.19 -10.50
N ASP A 178 -27.14 13.47 -10.52
CA ASP A 178 -28.37 13.97 -11.14
C ASP A 178 -28.86 15.13 -10.26
N ASN A 179 -28.51 16.36 -10.62
CA ASN A 179 -29.19 17.55 -10.12
C ASN A 179 -30.60 17.56 -10.73
N GLY A 180 -31.56 17.04 -9.97
CA GLY A 180 -32.98 17.10 -10.28
C GLY A 180 -33.62 18.37 -9.71
N ILE A 181 -33.85 19.32 -10.63
CA ILE A 181 -34.94 20.33 -10.71
C ILE A 181 -35.13 21.27 -9.51
#